data_AF-A0A8F9TT10-F1
#
_entry.id   AF-A0A8F9TT10-F1
#
_cell.length_a   1.000
_cell.length_b   1.000
_cell.length_c   1.000
_cell.angle_alpha   90.00
_cell.angle_beta   90.00
_cell.angle_gamma   90.00
#
_symmetry.space_group_name_H-M   'P 1'
#
loop_
_entity.id
_entity.type
_entity.pdbx_description
1 polymer ?
#
loop_
_entity_poly.entity_id
_entity_poly.type
_entity_poly.pdbx_seq_one_letter_code
_entity_poly.pdbx_strand_id
1 'polypeptide(L)'
;MSSAVSWPASLVGTPAVAVIEQAIARQRLSHSILLHGDDHATLLGVAQAIADRLLNTPSAPASFPPDEHPDCFALRPAGKMRQISADATRELIGKLQVSPAVAPRKVAILHEVDRMNLIAANIFLKTLEEPPANSVLLLLTTRPYALLPTIRSRVLHFRFPSSGTTFDAHGWPEWLADYRAWLGRLAAGVSSKRDAADYVFTAYGLIARFSHTLEAATTEAWEIEKQRLPADLEEAEQIAIETGLTNGLRLRLFAEIATATSAFALPQLADPATSEPERATLRRALGHAIDRLERDTGLLRLNLNELAALEDFLLSSLRIWAKR
;
A
#
# COMPACT_ATOMS: atom_id res chain seq x y z
N MET A 1 8.40 15.37 29.24
CA MET A 1 9.28 14.53 28.41
C MET A 1 8.37 13.84 27.40
N SER A 2 8.26 14.37 26.18
CA SER A 2 7.44 13.73 25.14
C SER A 2 8.13 12.44 24.73
N SER A 3 7.42 11.31 24.82
CA SER A 3 7.92 10.02 24.36
C SER A 3 8.10 10.04 22.85
N ALA A 4 9.25 9.59 22.35
CA ALA A 4 9.52 9.49 20.92
C ALA A 4 8.39 8.76 20.19
N VAL A 5 8.03 9.25 19.00
CA VAL A 5 6.97 8.64 18.19
C VAL A 5 7.45 7.25 17.76
N SER A 6 6.75 6.25 18.26
CA SER A 6 7.04 4.85 17.97
C SER A 6 6.65 4.52 16.52
N TRP A 7 7.39 3.60 15.90
CA TRP A 7 6.95 3.03 14.63
C TRP A 7 5.57 2.38 14.79
N PRO A 8 4.73 2.35 13.74
CA PRO A 8 3.51 1.54 13.75
C PRO A 8 3.85 0.11 14.19
N ALA A 9 3.11 -0.44 15.16
CA ALA A 9 3.46 -1.69 15.86
C ALA A 9 3.70 -2.87 14.90
N SER A 10 2.90 -2.93 13.85
CA SER A 10 2.94 -3.88 12.73
C SER A 10 4.18 -3.80 11.84
N LEU A 11 4.91 -2.69 11.85
CA LEU A 11 6.09 -2.46 11.02
C LEU A 11 7.40 -2.56 11.80
N VAL A 12 7.33 -2.67 13.12
CA VAL A 12 8.50 -2.82 13.98
C VAL A 12 9.26 -4.09 13.59
N GLY A 13 10.57 -3.97 13.33
CA GLY A 13 11.43 -5.10 12.94
C GLY A 13 11.39 -5.48 11.47
N THR A 14 10.59 -4.78 10.64
CA THR A 14 10.62 -5.01 9.18
C THR A 14 11.93 -4.52 8.56
N PRO A 15 12.40 -5.13 7.44
CA PRO A 15 13.62 -4.70 6.76
C PRO A 15 13.55 -3.23 6.31
N ALA A 16 12.38 -2.76 5.89
CA ALA A 16 12.18 -1.37 5.47
C ALA A 16 12.47 -0.38 6.61
N VAL A 17 11.91 -0.63 7.80
CA VAL A 17 12.16 0.19 9.00
C VAL A 17 13.64 0.14 9.40
N ALA A 18 14.26 -1.05 9.39
CA ALA A 18 15.67 -1.20 9.73
C ALA A 18 16.60 -0.41 8.79
N VAL A 19 16.33 -0.42 7.48
CA VAL A 19 17.09 0.37 6.49
C VAL A 19 16.94 1.87 6.73
N ILE A 20 15.73 2.35 7.03
CA ILE A 20 15.48 3.77 7.30
C ILE A 20 16.18 4.20 8.59
N GLU A 21 16.06 3.44 9.67
CA GLU A 21 16.75 3.70 10.94
C GLU A 21 18.27 3.79 10.74
N GLN A 22 18.85 2.83 10.01
CA GLN A 22 20.28 2.82 9.73
C GLN A 22 20.71 4.02 8.86
N ALA A 23 19.89 4.43 7.90
CA ALA A 23 20.15 5.59 7.06
C ALA A 23 20.08 6.91 7.86
N ILE A 24 19.14 7.03 8.80
CA ILE A 24 19.03 8.16 9.73
C ILE A 24 20.27 8.22 10.63
N ALA A 25 20.63 7.10 11.27
CA ALA A 25 21.78 7.02 12.17
C ALA A 25 23.10 7.38 11.47
N ARG A 26 23.24 7.02 10.20
CA ARG A 26 24.41 7.35 9.36
C ARG A 26 24.36 8.75 8.74
N GLN A 27 23.29 9.51 8.94
CA GLN A 27 23.05 10.81 8.29
C GLN A 27 23.09 10.74 6.75
N ARG A 28 22.63 9.63 6.17
CA ARG A 28 22.61 9.38 4.71
C ARG A 28 21.19 9.17 4.15
N LEU A 29 20.18 9.57 4.91
CA LEU A 29 18.80 9.48 4.44
C LEU A 29 18.61 10.37 3.19
N SER A 30 17.94 9.84 2.16
CA SER A 30 17.60 10.60 0.95
C SER A 30 16.77 11.83 1.29
N HIS A 31 16.98 12.93 0.57
CA HIS A 31 16.20 14.16 0.73
C HIS A 31 14.73 13.99 0.30
N SER A 32 14.42 13.01 -0.55
CA SER A 32 13.06 12.77 -1.04
C SER A 32 12.72 11.29 -0.99
N ILE A 33 11.69 10.95 -0.22
CA ILE A 33 11.24 9.59 0.02
C ILE A 33 9.76 9.48 -0.32
N LEU A 34 9.41 8.49 -1.13
CA LEU A 34 8.03 8.09 -1.38
C LEU A 34 7.67 6.90 -0.51
N LEU A 35 6.82 7.13 0.48
CA LEU A 35 6.16 6.08 1.25
C LEU A 35 4.86 5.74 0.54
N HIS A 36 4.74 4.50 0.07
CA HIS A 36 3.52 4.05 -0.59
C HIS A 36 3.03 2.71 -0.07
N GLY A 37 1.73 2.49 -0.15
CA GLY A 37 1.11 1.34 0.52
C GLY A 37 -0.40 1.30 0.30
N ASP A 38 -1.07 0.42 1.01
CA ASP A 38 -2.51 0.22 0.86
C ASP A 38 -3.31 1.03 1.90
N ASP A 39 -2.67 1.47 2.99
CA ASP A 39 -3.28 2.24 4.07
C ASP A 39 -2.54 3.55 4.35
N HIS A 40 -3.24 4.67 4.18
CA HIS A 40 -2.68 6.01 4.42
C HIS A 40 -2.38 6.27 5.90
N ALA A 41 -3.14 5.70 6.83
CA ALA A 41 -2.90 5.89 8.26
C ALA A 41 -1.54 5.28 8.67
N THR A 42 -1.25 4.07 8.19
CA THR A 42 0.08 3.44 8.33
C THR A 42 1.17 4.31 7.72
N LEU A 43 0.99 4.82 6.50
CA LEU A 43 1.99 5.68 5.85
C LEU A 43 2.26 6.96 6.65
N LEU A 44 1.21 7.57 7.21
CA LEU A 44 1.34 8.75 8.07
C LEU A 44 2.09 8.42 9.36
N GLY A 45 1.78 7.31 10.02
CA GLY A 45 2.48 6.89 11.23
C GLY A 45 3.98 6.65 10.98
N VAL A 46 4.34 6.04 9.84
CA VAL A 46 5.74 5.91 9.41
C VAL A 46 6.37 7.29 9.18
N ALA A 47 5.68 8.20 8.49
CA ALA A 47 6.20 9.54 8.20
C ALA A 47 6.45 10.35 9.48
N GLN A 48 5.52 10.30 10.44
CA GLN A 48 5.65 10.95 11.74
C GLN A 48 6.80 10.36 12.56
N ALA A 49 6.96 9.03 12.55
CA ALA A 49 8.09 8.37 13.22
C ALA A 49 9.46 8.77 12.63
N ILE A 50 9.54 8.97 11.30
CA ILE A 50 10.73 9.51 10.64
C ILE A 50 10.94 10.97 11.02
N ALA A 51 9.89 11.80 10.95
CA ALA A 51 9.96 13.23 11.25
C ALA A 51 10.44 13.46 12.69
N ASP A 52 9.89 12.72 13.66
CA ASP A 52 10.29 12.76 15.07
C ASP A 52 11.80 12.52 15.24
N ARG A 53 12.34 11.46 14.63
CA ARG A 53 13.77 11.12 14.68
C ARG A 53 14.67 12.15 14.03
N LEU A 54 14.16 12.83 12.99
CA LEU A 54 14.89 13.83 12.23
C LEU A 54 14.91 15.20 12.89
N LEU A 55 13.84 15.55 13.63
CA LEU A 55 13.62 16.86 14.20
C LEU A 55 13.98 16.92 15.69
N ASN A 56 13.57 15.91 16.47
CA ASN A 56 13.80 15.83 17.92
C ASN A 56 15.13 15.13 18.24
N THR A 57 16.22 15.62 17.63
CA THR A 57 17.56 15.09 17.91
C THR A 57 18.00 15.47 19.33
N PRO A 58 18.95 14.74 19.96
CA PRO A 58 19.48 15.10 21.28
C PRO A 58 20.10 16.51 21.36
N SER A 59 20.44 17.09 20.22
CA SER A 59 20.97 18.45 20.07
C SER A 59 19.89 19.54 19.98
N ALA A 60 18.61 19.18 19.81
CA ALA A 60 17.52 20.13 19.71
C ALA A 60 17.19 20.71 21.10
N PRO A 61 16.93 22.02 21.21
CA PRO A 61 16.70 22.66 22.51
C PRO A 61 15.36 22.28 23.15
N ALA A 62 14.40 21.80 22.35
CA ALA A 62 13.10 21.33 22.80
C ALA A 62 12.60 20.20 21.88
N SER A 63 11.74 19.34 22.41
CA SER A 63 11.09 18.28 21.65
C SER A 63 9.60 18.56 21.49
N PHE A 64 9.11 18.46 20.27
CA PHE A 64 7.71 18.70 19.91
C PHE A 64 7.14 17.48 19.18
N PRO A 65 5.84 17.17 19.33
CA PRO A 65 5.17 16.24 18.42
C PRO A 65 5.37 16.68 16.96
N PRO A 66 5.57 15.77 15.99
CA PRO A 66 5.80 16.14 14.59
C PRO A 66 4.73 17.06 13.99
N ASP A 67 3.47 16.92 14.42
CA ASP A 67 2.36 17.74 13.90
C ASP A 67 2.37 19.18 14.42
N GLU A 68 3.04 19.43 15.55
CA GLU A 68 3.16 20.74 16.19
C GLU A 68 4.57 21.33 16.06
N HIS A 69 5.49 20.61 15.41
CA HIS A 69 6.89 21.00 15.33
C HIS A 69 7.06 22.19 14.35
N PRO A 70 7.74 23.28 14.73
CA PRO A 70 7.86 24.49 13.90
C PRO A 70 8.59 24.27 12.57
N ASP A 71 9.51 23.31 12.54
CA ASP A 71 10.24 22.88 11.34
C ASP A 71 9.60 21.68 10.58
N CYS A 72 8.39 21.27 10.97
CA CYS A 72 7.62 20.25 10.28
C CYS A 72 6.45 20.90 9.53
N PHE A 73 6.32 20.59 8.24
CA PHE A 73 5.29 21.15 7.38
C PHE A 73 4.42 20.05 6.80
N ALA A 74 3.11 20.25 6.76
CA ALA A 74 2.20 19.33 6.10
C ALA A 74 1.59 19.98 4.85
N LEU A 75 1.52 19.23 3.75
CA LEU A 75 0.76 19.60 2.57
C LEU A 75 -0.31 18.55 2.32
N ARG A 76 -1.57 18.98 2.30
CA ARG A 76 -2.74 18.11 2.14
C ARG A 76 -3.60 18.59 0.97
N PRO A 77 -4.31 17.69 0.27
CA PRO A 77 -5.31 18.11 -0.70
C PRO A 77 -6.40 18.94 -0.04
N ALA A 78 -6.88 19.96 -0.73
CA ALA A 78 -7.88 20.89 -0.20
C ALA A 78 -8.98 21.19 -1.23
N GLY A 79 -10.08 21.78 -0.75
CA GLY A 79 -11.23 22.16 -1.57
C GLY A 79 -12.10 20.99 -2.04
N LYS A 80 -13.19 21.31 -2.75
CA LYS A 80 -14.23 20.35 -3.14
C LYS A 80 -13.71 19.18 -3.98
N MET A 81 -12.69 19.40 -4.81
CA MET A 81 -12.11 18.35 -5.67
C MET A 81 -10.99 17.55 -4.98
N ARG A 82 -10.65 17.86 -3.72
CA ARG A 82 -9.51 17.26 -2.99
C ARG A 82 -8.24 17.22 -3.83
N GLN A 83 -7.77 18.39 -4.26
CA GLN A 83 -6.54 18.51 -5.04
C GLN A 83 -5.49 19.33 -4.29
N ILE A 84 -4.22 19.04 -4.56
CA ILE A 84 -3.10 19.89 -4.15
C ILE A 84 -2.89 20.94 -5.24
N SER A 85 -3.08 22.20 -4.87
CA SER A 85 -2.98 23.33 -5.79
C SER A 85 -1.53 23.77 -6.00
N ALA A 86 -1.31 24.49 -7.09
CA ALA A 86 -0.01 25.09 -7.38
C ALA A 86 0.40 26.10 -6.28
N ASP A 87 -0.57 26.86 -5.75
CA ASP A 87 -0.31 27.89 -4.75
C ASP A 87 0.10 27.29 -3.40
N ALA A 88 -0.61 26.26 -2.94
CA ALA A 88 -0.24 25.53 -1.71
C ALA A 88 1.14 24.88 -1.85
N THR A 89 1.48 24.37 -3.04
CA THR A 89 2.81 23.82 -3.33
C THR A 89 3.90 24.89 -3.27
N ARG A 90 3.67 26.08 -3.84
CA ARG A 90 4.62 27.21 -3.76
C ARG A 90 4.79 27.71 -2.33
N GLU A 91 3.71 27.78 -1.56
CA GLU A 91 3.76 28.19 -0.16
C GLU A 91 4.63 27.22 0.66
N LEU A 92 4.45 25.90 0.48
CA LEU A 92 5.29 24.90 1.11
C LEU A 92 6.77 25.08 0.73
N ILE A 93 7.06 25.23 -0.57
CA ILE A 93 8.43 25.43 -1.06
C ILE A 93 9.05 26.69 -0.44
N GLY A 94 8.29 27.79 -0.35
CA GLY A 94 8.74 29.02 0.30
C GLY A 94 9.12 28.80 1.76
N LYS A 95 8.28 28.09 2.52
CA LYS A 95 8.59 27.69 3.91
C LYS A 95 9.83 26.82 3.98
N LEU A 96 10.04 25.92 3.01
CA LEU A 96 11.22 25.05 2.93
C LEU A 96 12.52 25.76 2.53
N GLN A 97 12.48 26.98 1.98
CA GLN A 97 13.70 27.75 1.66
C GLN A 97 14.27 28.56 2.83
N VAL A 98 13.48 28.85 3.87
CA VAL A 98 13.94 29.61 5.06
C VAL A 98 14.90 28.78 5.92
N SER A 99 15.73 29.34 6.79
CA SER A 99 16.50 28.52 7.74
C SER A 99 15.60 27.80 8.75
N PRO A 100 15.96 26.59 9.23
CA PRO A 100 15.25 25.95 10.34
C PRO A 100 15.23 26.83 11.60
N ALA A 101 14.15 26.77 12.37
CA ALA A 101 13.96 27.56 13.59
C ALA A 101 14.57 26.89 14.83
N VAL A 102 14.42 25.57 14.95
CA VAL A 102 14.76 24.81 16.16
C VAL A 102 15.60 23.57 15.85
N ALA A 103 15.21 22.80 14.84
CA ALA A 103 15.84 21.55 14.46
C ALA A 103 17.02 21.78 13.49
N PRO A 104 17.97 20.82 13.35
CA PRO A 104 19.06 20.93 12.38
C PRO A 104 18.59 20.86 10.91
N ARG A 105 17.33 20.46 10.67
CA ARG A 105 16.74 20.27 9.35
C ARG A 105 15.23 20.50 9.40
N LYS A 106 14.62 20.66 8.23
CA LYS A 106 13.16 20.72 8.06
C LYS A 106 12.62 19.44 7.46
N VAL A 107 11.38 19.10 7.80
CA VAL A 107 10.67 17.95 7.24
C VAL A 107 9.36 18.43 6.64
N ALA A 108 9.05 18.02 5.41
CA ALA A 108 7.73 18.20 4.83
C ALA A 108 7.04 16.85 4.61
N ILE A 109 5.84 16.70 5.15
CA ILE A 109 4.97 15.54 4.95
C ILE A 109 3.89 15.92 3.92
N LEU A 110 3.97 15.34 2.73
CA LEU A 110 3.02 15.57 1.65
C LEU A 110 2.03 14.41 1.59
N HIS A 111 0.78 14.66 1.93
CA HIS A 111 -0.27 13.64 1.93
C HIS A 111 -0.90 13.48 0.55
N GLU A 112 -1.21 12.24 0.16
CA GLU A 112 -1.91 11.92 -1.10
C GLU A 112 -1.29 12.66 -2.30
N VAL A 113 0.03 12.54 -2.50
CA VAL A 113 0.75 13.30 -3.54
C VAL A 113 0.25 13.03 -4.97
N ASP A 114 -0.45 11.92 -5.18
CA ASP A 114 -1.18 11.61 -6.43
C ASP A 114 -2.36 12.55 -6.71
N ARG A 115 -2.74 13.40 -5.76
CA ARG A 115 -3.78 14.45 -5.90
C ARG A 115 -3.21 15.81 -6.32
N MET A 116 -1.92 15.90 -6.60
CA MET A 116 -1.35 17.10 -7.23
C MET A 116 -1.97 17.33 -8.60
N ASN A 117 -2.45 18.54 -8.84
CA ASN A 117 -2.77 18.93 -10.20
C ASN A 117 -1.48 19.03 -11.04
N LEU A 118 -1.62 19.04 -12.37
CA LEU A 118 -0.47 18.98 -13.28
C LEU A 118 0.50 20.16 -13.07
N ILE A 119 -0.03 21.34 -12.74
CA ILE A 119 0.78 22.54 -12.48
C ILE A 119 1.59 22.37 -11.19
N ALA A 120 0.96 21.91 -10.11
CA ALA A 120 1.59 21.62 -8.82
C ALA A 120 2.69 20.57 -8.97
N ALA A 121 2.41 19.47 -9.67
CA ALA A 121 3.37 18.41 -9.92
C ALA A 121 4.62 18.91 -10.66
N ASN A 122 4.46 19.76 -11.68
CA ASN A 122 5.57 20.35 -12.43
C ASN A 122 6.40 21.36 -11.62
N ILE A 123 5.75 22.15 -10.75
CA ILE A 123 6.46 23.04 -9.82
C ILE A 123 7.31 22.20 -8.87
N PHE A 124 6.73 21.13 -8.35
CA PHE A 124 7.38 20.26 -7.38
C PHE A 124 8.60 19.51 -7.95
N LEU A 125 8.61 19.20 -9.25
CA LEU A 125 9.76 18.58 -9.91
C LEU A 125 11.06 19.38 -9.72
N LYS A 126 10.99 20.72 -9.78
CA LYS A 126 12.17 21.58 -9.57
C LYS A 126 12.73 21.40 -8.15
N THR A 127 11.86 21.33 -7.16
CA THR A 127 12.24 21.10 -5.75
C THR A 127 12.79 19.69 -5.52
N LEU A 128 12.35 18.70 -6.30
CA LEU A 128 12.92 17.35 -6.23
C LEU A 128 14.31 17.25 -6.84
N GLU A 129 14.62 18.07 -7.85
CA GLU A 129 15.94 18.14 -8.50
C GLU A 129 16.94 18.95 -7.66
N GLU A 130 16.48 20.06 -7.09
CA GLU A 130 17.27 20.97 -6.27
C GLU A 130 16.59 21.15 -4.91
N PRO A 131 16.71 20.15 -4.01
CA PRO A 131 16.09 20.21 -2.69
C PRO A 131 16.70 21.35 -1.86
N PRO A 132 15.89 22.12 -1.12
CA PRO A 132 16.40 23.08 -0.16
C PRO A 132 17.37 22.43 0.82
N ALA A 133 18.46 23.13 1.16
CA ALA A 133 19.47 22.60 2.07
C ALA A 133 18.84 22.19 3.40
N ASN A 134 19.30 21.06 3.95
CA ASN A 134 18.79 20.49 5.21
C ASN A 134 17.27 20.32 5.22
N SER A 135 16.68 19.86 4.12
CA SER A 135 15.26 19.50 4.05
C SER A 135 15.06 18.03 3.66
N VAL A 136 14.02 17.41 4.22
CA VAL A 136 13.58 16.06 3.87
C VAL A 136 12.10 16.11 3.49
N LEU A 137 11.78 15.55 2.32
CA LEU A 137 10.44 15.47 1.77
C LEU A 137 9.94 14.04 1.90
N LEU A 138 8.86 13.85 2.65
CA LEU A 138 8.16 12.59 2.86
C LEU A 138 6.85 12.63 2.07
N LEU A 139 6.82 11.95 0.93
CA LEU A 139 5.67 11.88 0.04
C LEU A 139 4.85 10.64 0.37
N LEU A 140 3.55 10.79 0.58
CA LEU A 140 2.63 9.69 0.91
C LEU A 140 1.64 9.46 -0.22
N THR A 141 1.48 8.21 -0.66
CA THR A 141 0.45 7.85 -1.66
C THR A 141 0.00 6.41 -1.54
N THR A 142 -1.28 6.15 -1.77
CA THR A 142 -1.80 4.78 -1.98
C THR A 142 -1.81 4.38 -3.46
N ARG A 143 -1.56 5.34 -4.36
CA ARG A 143 -1.62 5.18 -5.82
C ARG A 143 -0.32 5.64 -6.47
N PRO A 144 0.81 4.95 -6.23
CA PRO A 144 2.12 5.40 -6.71
C PRO A 144 2.19 5.55 -8.24
N TYR A 145 1.44 4.74 -9.00
CA TYR A 145 1.40 4.82 -10.46
C TYR A 145 0.54 5.97 -11.02
N ALA A 146 -0.26 6.65 -10.18
CA ALA A 146 -0.98 7.86 -10.57
C ALA A 146 -0.06 9.10 -10.56
N LEU A 147 1.11 9.01 -9.92
CA LEU A 147 2.14 10.05 -9.98
C LEU A 147 2.79 10.10 -11.36
N LEU A 148 3.25 11.29 -11.74
CA LEU A 148 4.06 11.46 -12.94
C LEU A 148 5.31 10.57 -12.87
N PRO A 149 5.67 9.85 -13.96
CA PRO A 149 6.90 9.06 -14.01
C PRO A 149 8.16 9.86 -13.65
N THR A 150 8.18 11.15 -13.97
CA THR A 150 9.28 12.09 -13.67
C THR A 150 9.46 12.37 -12.18
N ILE A 151 8.37 12.34 -11.39
CA ILE A 151 8.43 12.42 -9.92
C ILE A 151 8.95 11.10 -9.39
N ARG A 152 8.37 9.98 -9.84
CA ARG A 152 8.73 8.64 -9.37
C ARG A 152 10.21 8.32 -9.59
N SER A 153 10.82 8.80 -10.67
CA SER A 153 12.24 8.55 -10.94
C SER A 153 13.21 9.32 -10.05
N ARG A 154 12.74 10.33 -9.30
CA ARG A 154 13.57 11.24 -8.47
C ARG A 154 13.38 11.02 -6.96
N VAL A 155 12.61 10.02 -6.55
CA VAL A 155 12.30 9.73 -5.16
C VAL A 155 12.72 8.32 -4.79
N LEU A 156 13.16 8.12 -3.55
CA LEU A 156 13.45 6.78 -3.02
C LEU A 156 12.16 6.11 -2.56
N HIS A 157 11.85 4.93 -3.07
CA HIS A 157 10.57 4.25 -2.79
C HIS A 157 10.69 3.31 -1.60
N PHE A 158 9.74 3.42 -0.67
CA PHE A 158 9.48 2.40 0.34
C PHE A 158 8.03 1.97 0.27
N ARG A 159 7.83 0.66 0.06
CA ARG A 159 6.51 0.04 0.12
C ARG A 159 6.22 -0.41 1.54
N PHE A 160 5.14 0.08 2.11
CA PHE A 160 4.56 -0.43 3.36
C PHE A 160 3.25 -1.13 3.02
N PRO A 161 3.18 -2.46 3.09
CA PRO A 161 1.90 -3.14 2.97
C PRO A 161 0.96 -2.64 4.07
N SER A 162 -0.35 -2.69 3.84
CA SER A 162 -1.28 -2.44 4.95
C SER A 162 -0.86 -3.32 6.12
N SER A 163 -0.64 -2.66 7.25
CA SER A 163 -0.47 -3.35 8.50
C SER A 163 -1.77 -4.08 8.72
N GLY A 164 -1.71 -5.40 8.63
CA GLY A 164 -2.87 -6.24 8.88
C GLY A 164 -3.44 -5.90 10.25
N THR A 165 -4.41 -4.99 10.33
CA THR A 165 -5.70 -5.42 10.82
C THR A 165 -5.94 -6.71 10.09
N THR A 166 -5.78 -7.85 10.76
CA THR A 166 -6.32 -9.10 10.21
C THR A 166 -7.68 -8.72 9.66
N PHE A 167 -7.83 -8.84 8.34
CA PHE A 167 -9.09 -8.60 7.70
C PHE A 167 -9.97 -9.72 8.24
N ASP A 168 -10.62 -9.45 9.36
CA ASP A 168 -11.51 -10.36 10.05
C ASP A 168 -12.90 -10.23 9.43
N ALA A 169 -12.95 -10.00 8.12
CA ALA A 169 -14.20 -10.15 7.44
C ALA A 169 -14.59 -11.61 7.57
N HIS A 170 -15.75 -11.78 8.17
CA HIS A 170 -16.33 -13.07 8.41
C HIS A 170 -16.27 -13.96 7.15
N GLY A 171 -15.61 -15.11 7.26
CA GLY A 171 -15.48 -16.08 6.17
C GLY A 171 -14.26 -15.90 5.25
N TRP A 172 -13.48 -14.83 5.38
CA TRP A 172 -12.27 -14.63 4.57
C TRP A 172 -11.13 -15.62 4.89
N PRO A 173 -10.83 -15.92 6.17
CA PRO A 173 -9.83 -16.96 6.49
C PRO A 173 -10.17 -18.32 5.89
N GLU A 174 -11.44 -18.71 5.92
CA GLU A 174 -11.98 -19.93 5.31
C GLU A 174 -11.85 -19.89 3.78
N TRP A 175 -12.18 -18.75 3.17
CA TRP A 175 -12.01 -18.54 1.74
C TRP A 175 -10.54 -18.74 1.32
N LEU A 176 -9.59 -18.14 2.06
CA LEU A 176 -8.16 -18.30 1.80
C LEU A 176 -7.68 -19.74 2.02
N ALA A 177 -8.23 -20.44 3.01
CA ALA A 177 -7.92 -21.85 3.25
C ALA A 177 -8.36 -22.72 2.07
N ASP A 178 -9.58 -22.52 1.57
CA ASP A 178 -10.11 -23.25 0.42
C ASP A 178 -9.37 -22.90 -0.88
N TYR A 179 -8.99 -21.64 -1.06
CA TYR A 179 -8.14 -21.20 -2.17
C TYR A 179 -6.78 -21.92 -2.17
N ARG A 180 -6.11 -21.98 -1.01
CA ARG A 180 -4.83 -22.73 -0.88
C ARG A 180 -5.01 -24.22 -1.11
N ALA A 181 -6.10 -24.82 -0.62
CA ALA A 181 -6.41 -26.22 -0.86
C ALA A 181 -6.67 -26.50 -2.35
N TRP A 182 -7.34 -25.58 -3.05
CA TRP A 182 -7.53 -25.64 -4.49
C TRP A 182 -6.21 -25.53 -5.26
N LEU A 183 -5.33 -24.56 -4.91
CA LEU A 183 -3.97 -24.47 -5.49
C LEU A 183 -3.15 -25.76 -5.28
N GLY A 184 -3.21 -26.35 -4.08
CA GLY A 184 -2.55 -27.61 -3.77
C GLY A 184 -2.99 -28.75 -4.69
N ARG A 185 -4.30 -28.86 -4.96
CA ARG A 185 -4.85 -29.84 -5.90
C ARG A 185 -4.42 -29.57 -7.34
N LEU A 186 -4.39 -28.31 -7.77
CA LEU A 186 -3.91 -27.96 -9.11
C LEU A 186 -2.44 -28.31 -9.33
N ALA A 187 -1.59 -28.00 -8.34
CA ALA A 187 -0.16 -28.28 -8.40
C ALA A 187 0.14 -29.80 -8.40
N ALA A 188 -0.73 -30.61 -7.80
CA ALA A 188 -0.64 -32.08 -7.85
C ALA A 188 -0.95 -32.66 -9.24
N GLY A 189 -1.63 -31.90 -10.11
CA GLY A 189 -1.95 -32.27 -11.50
C GLY A 189 -3.38 -32.76 -11.68
N VAL A 190 -3.76 -32.94 -12.95
CA VAL A 190 -5.10 -33.43 -13.35
C VAL A 190 -4.98 -34.89 -13.76
N SER A 191 -5.61 -35.81 -13.02
CA SER A 191 -5.53 -37.24 -13.30
C SER A 191 -6.75 -37.77 -14.05
N SER A 192 -7.89 -37.07 -13.99
CA SER A 192 -9.13 -37.46 -14.66
C SER A 192 -9.96 -36.27 -15.18
N LYS A 193 -10.91 -36.54 -16.09
CA LYS A 193 -11.91 -35.55 -16.53
C LYS A 193 -12.80 -35.05 -15.38
N ARG A 194 -13.01 -35.90 -14.37
CA ARG A 194 -13.77 -35.54 -13.17
C ARG A 194 -13.02 -34.50 -12.34
N ASP A 195 -11.70 -34.68 -12.18
CA ASP A 195 -10.85 -33.73 -11.46
C ASP A 195 -10.87 -32.36 -12.15
N ALA A 196 -10.79 -32.34 -13.48
CA ALA A 196 -10.87 -31.10 -14.26
C ALA A 196 -12.19 -30.34 -14.02
N ALA A 197 -13.32 -31.06 -14.00
CA ALA A 197 -14.62 -30.46 -13.68
C ALA A 197 -14.64 -29.94 -12.23
N ASP A 198 -14.18 -30.73 -11.27
CA ASP A 198 -14.14 -30.36 -9.86
C ASP A 198 -13.28 -29.11 -9.61
N TYR A 199 -12.18 -28.93 -10.35
CA TYR A 199 -11.34 -27.72 -10.28
C TYR A 199 -12.05 -26.47 -10.78
N VAL A 200 -12.80 -26.58 -11.89
CA VAL A 200 -13.58 -25.47 -12.43
C VAL A 200 -14.75 -25.13 -11.50
N PHE A 201 -15.49 -26.13 -11.01
CA PHE A 201 -16.57 -25.91 -10.04
C PHE A 201 -16.06 -25.28 -8.74
N THR A 202 -14.90 -25.72 -8.23
CA THR A 202 -14.29 -25.08 -7.06
C THR A 202 -13.94 -23.61 -7.35
N ALA A 203 -13.40 -23.30 -8.53
CA ALA A 203 -13.09 -21.91 -8.90
C ALA A 203 -14.34 -21.03 -8.89
N TYR A 204 -15.45 -21.48 -9.47
CA TYR A 204 -16.72 -20.74 -9.42
C TYR A 204 -17.31 -20.65 -8.02
N GLY A 205 -17.13 -21.67 -7.17
CA GLY A 205 -17.49 -21.61 -5.75
C GLY A 205 -16.68 -20.56 -4.98
N LEU A 206 -15.38 -20.41 -5.29
CA LEU A 206 -14.54 -19.34 -4.74
C LEU A 206 -15.02 -17.96 -5.21
N ILE A 207 -15.38 -17.79 -6.49
CA ILE A 207 -15.90 -16.52 -7.02
C ILE A 207 -17.20 -16.12 -6.32
N ALA A 208 -18.16 -17.06 -6.20
CA ALA A 208 -19.44 -16.80 -5.58
C ALA A 208 -19.29 -16.36 -4.11
N ARG A 209 -18.44 -17.06 -3.34
CA ARG A 209 -18.18 -16.72 -1.94
C ARG A 209 -17.38 -15.42 -1.79
N PHE A 210 -16.48 -15.12 -2.71
CA PHE A 210 -15.73 -13.86 -2.70
C PHE A 210 -16.65 -12.65 -2.72
N SER A 211 -17.67 -12.66 -3.59
CA SER A 211 -18.66 -11.57 -3.66
C SER A 211 -19.34 -11.33 -2.31
N HIS A 212 -19.78 -12.41 -1.67
CA HIS A 212 -20.47 -12.34 -0.39
C HIS A 212 -19.54 -11.86 0.73
N THR A 213 -18.29 -12.33 0.76
CA THR A 213 -17.29 -11.88 1.73
C THR A 213 -16.93 -10.41 1.54
N LEU A 214 -16.77 -9.93 0.29
CA LEU A 214 -16.50 -8.52 0.01
C LEU A 214 -17.66 -7.62 0.41
N GLU A 215 -18.90 -8.03 0.13
CA GLU A 215 -20.11 -7.30 0.52
C GLU A 215 -20.20 -7.19 2.04
N ALA A 216 -20.10 -8.32 2.76
CA ALA A 216 -20.13 -8.34 4.22
C ALA A 216 -19.03 -7.46 4.85
N ALA A 217 -17.81 -7.53 4.31
CA ALA A 217 -16.70 -6.71 4.76
C ALA A 217 -16.91 -5.21 4.52
N THR A 218 -17.53 -4.87 3.40
CA THR A 218 -17.84 -3.48 3.04
C THR A 218 -18.87 -2.92 4.01
N THR A 219 -19.94 -3.68 4.29
CA THR A 219 -20.95 -3.29 5.28
C THR A 219 -20.35 -3.08 6.67
N GLU A 220 -19.53 -4.01 7.14
CA GLU A 220 -18.88 -3.91 8.45
C GLU A 220 -17.93 -2.70 8.53
N ALA A 221 -17.07 -2.52 7.51
CA ALA A 221 -16.16 -1.39 7.45
C ALA A 221 -16.90 -0.05 7.40
N TRP A 222 -18.02 0.01 6.69
CA TRP A 222 -18.87 1.20 6.62
C TRP A 222 -19.48 1.53 7.98
N GLU A 223 -20.02 0.55 8.71
CA GLU A 223 -20.58 0.76 10.05
C GLU A 223 -19.53 1.29 11.04
N ILE A 224 -18.30 0.78 10.98
CA ILE A 224 -17.19 1.27 11.81
C ILE A 224 -16.81 2.70 11.43
N GLU A 225 -16.69 3.00 10.12
CA GLU A 225 -16.28 4.33 9.65
C GLU A 225 -17.36 5.37 9.95
N LYS A 226 -18.64 5.02 9.79
CA LYS A 226 -19.78 5.90 10.05
C LYS A 226 -19.81 6.42 11.49
N GLN A 227 -19.32 5.65 12.46
CA GLN A 227 -19.21 6.11 13.86
C GLN A 227 -18.17 7.22 14.06
N ARG A 228 -17.21 7.35 13.14
CA ARG A 228 -16.12 8.33 13.20
C ARG A 228 -16.39 9.57 12.34
N LEU A 229 -17.39 9.50 11.47
CA LEU A 229 -17.72 10.57 10.55
C LEU A 229 -18.50 11.69 11.25
N PRO A 230 -18.29 12.97 10.86
CA PRO A 230 -19.13 14.08 11.28
C PRO A 230 -20.59 13.88 10.90
N ALA A 231 -21.52 14.31 11.76
CA ALA A 231 -22.96 14.11 11.56
C ALA A 231 -23.58 14.99 10.46
N ASP A 232 -22.83 15.97 9.94
CA ASP A 232 -23.26 16.99 8.98
C ASP A 232 -22.84 16.71 7.52
N LEU A 233 -22.36 15.50 7.21
CA LEU A 233 -21.97 15.12 5.85
C LEU A 233 -23.17 15.01 4.89
N GLU A 234 -23.02 15.56 3.69
CA GLU A 234 -24.00 15.43 2.62
C GLU A 234 -24.09 13.97 2.12
N GLU A 235 -25.25 13.55 1.59
CA GLU A 235 -25.45 12.17 1.09
C GLU A 235 -24.42 11.77 0.02
N ALA A 236 -24.05 12.71 -0.86
CA ALA A 236 -23.05 12.46 -1.90
C ALA A 236 -21.65 12.21 -1.31
N GLU A 237 -21.31 12.82 -0.17
CA GLU A 237 -20.04 12.62 0.52
C GLU A 237 -20.00 11.23 1.17
N GLN A 238 -21.13 10.80 1.76
CA GLN A 238 -21.27 9.46 2.33
C GLN A 238 -21.07 8.37 1.27
N ILE A 239 -21.73 8.49 0.10
CA ILE A 239 -21.58 7.55 -1.02
C ILE A 239 -20.13 7.50 -1.52
N ALA A 240 -19.46 8.65 -1.59
CA ALA A 240 -18.07 8.71 -2.03
C ALA A 240 -17.11 8.01 -1.05
N ILE A 241 -17.37 8.14 0.27
CA ILE A 241 -16.60 7.46 1.31
C ILE A 241 -16.84 5.95 1.24
N GLU A 242 -18.09 5.51 1.17
CA GLU A 242 -18.46 4.09 1.04
C GLU A 242 -17.79 3.47 -0.21
N THR A 243 -17.90 4.14 -1.35
CA THR A 243 -17.24 3.71 -2.60
C THR A 243 -15.72 3.63 -2.43
N GLY A 244 -15.12 4.57 -1.69
CA GLY A 244 -13.70 4.57 -1.35
C GLY A 244 -13.30 3.35 -0.52
N LEU A 245 -14.12 2.98 0.46
CA LEU A 245 -13.93 1.80 1.31
C LEU A 245 -14.01 0.52 0.49
N THR A 246 -15.07 0.33 -0.30
CA THR A 246 -15.21 -0.85 -1.19
C THR A 246 -13.99 -1.00 -2.10
N ASN A 247 -13.54 0.12 -2.68
CA ASN A 247 -12.38 0.13 -3.57
C ASN A 247 -11.07 -0.20 -2.84
N GLY A 248 -10.93 0.19 -1.56
CA GLY A 248 -9.80 -0.20 -0.72
C GLY A 248 -9.84 -1.68 -0.38
N LEU A 249 -11.01 -2.18 0.04
CA LEU A 249 -11.22 -3.57 0.42
C LEU A 249 -10.94 -4.54 -0.73
N ARG A 250 -11.47 -4.28 -1.94
CA ARG A 250 -11.18 -5.14 -3.09
C ARG A 250 -9.68 -5.24 -3.39
N LEU A 251 -8.93 -4.13 -3.31
CA LEU A 251 -7.49 -4.14 -3.56
C LEU A 251 -6.74 -4.92 -2.47
N ARG A 252 -7.20 -4.79 -1.22
CA ARG A 252 -6.67 -5.55 -0.09
C ARG A 252 -6.89 -7.05 -0.25
N LEU A 253 -8.10 -7.47 -0.62
CA LEU A 253 -8.41 -8.89 -0.84
C LEU A 253 -7.51 -9.50 -1.92
N PHE A 254 -7.32 -8.79 -3.04
CA PHE A 254 -6.40 -9.24 -4.10
C PHE A 254 -4.94 -9.32 -3.63
N ALA A 255 -4.50 -8.39 -2.79
CA ALA A 255 -3.18 -8.45 -2.17
C ALA A 255 -3.04 -9.69 -1.26
N GLU A 256 -4.07 -10.02 -0.48
CA GLU A 256 -4.07 -11.22 0.36
C GLU A 256 -4.07 -12.52 -0.45
N ILE A 257 -4.74 -12.55 -1.61
CA ILE A 257 -4.64 -13.66 -2.56
C ILE A 257 -3.19 -13.81 -3.06
N ALA A 258 -2.51 -12.72 -3.38
CA ALA A 258 -1.11 -12.73 -3.81
C ALA A 258 -0.16 -13.21 -2.69
N THR A 259 -0.40 -12.76 -1.46
CA THR A 259 0.32 -13.24 -0.27
C THR A 259 0.08 -14.73 -0.06
N ALA A 260 -1.17 -15.21 -0.15
CA ALA A 260 -1.50 -16.63 0.01
C ALA A 260 -0.88 -17.51 -1.09
N THR A 261 -0.85 -17.01 -2.34
CA THR A 261 -0.17 -17.67 -3.47
C THR A 261 1.33 -17.82 -3.20
N SER A 262 1.97 -16.75 -2.72
CA SER A 262 3.38 -16.75 -2.38
C SER A 262 3.68 -17.66 -1.19
N ALA A 263 2.85 -17.61 -0.15
CA ALA A 263 2.97 -18.45 1.05
C ALA A 263 2.79 -19.94 0.74
N PHE A 264 1.99 -20.27 -0.28
CA PHE A 264 1.88 -21.64 -0.78
C PHE A 264 3.17 -22.11 -1.49
N ALA A 265 3.72 -21.28 -2.38
CA ALA A 265 4.81 -21.70 -3.28
C ALA A 265 6.22 -21.58 -2.68
N LEU A 266 6.49 -20.56 -1.87
CA LEU A 266 7.83 -20.28 -1.35
C LEU A 266 8.40 -21.41 -0.48
N PRO A 267 7.64 -22.04 0.45
CA PRO A 267 8.16 -23.17 1.22
C PRO A 267 8.56 -24.36 0.34
N GLN A 268 7.78 -24.66 -0.70
CA GLN A 268 8.07 -25.72 -1.65
C GLN A 268 9.32 -25.42 -2.52
N LEU A 269 9.56 -24.15 -2.84
CA LEU A 269 10.79 -23.73 -3.54
C LEU A 269 12.04 -23.85 -2.67
N ALA A 270 11.89 -23.67 -1.35
CA ALA A 270 12.97 -23.78 -0.37
C ALA A 270 13.24 -25.23 0.07
N ASP A 271 12.32 -26.17 -0.19
CA ASP A 271 12.44 -27.57 0.21
C ASP A 271 13.58 -28.28 -0.55
N PRO A 272 14.62 -28.79 0.15
CA PRO A 272 15.72 -29.55 -0.45
C PRO A 272 15.27 -30.81 -1.18
N ALA A 273 14.13 -31.40 -0.79
CA ALA A 273 13.60 -32.62 -1.39
C ALA A 273 12.98 -32.40 -2.78
N THR A 274 12.68 -31.14 -3.16
CA THR A 274 12.08 -30.83 -4.46
C THR A 274 13.10 -30.92 -5.59
N SER A 275 12.79 -31.66 -6.65
CA SER A 275 13.69 -31.80 -7.79
C SER A 275 13.88 -30.47 -8.53
N GLU A 276 15.05 -30.24 -9.17
CA GLU A 276 15.30 -29.01 -9.94
C GLU A 276 14.25 -28.74 -11.06
N PRO A 277 13.81 -29.72 -11.87
CA PRO A 277 12.77 -29.46 -12.89
C PRO A 277 11.41 -29.08 -12.27
N GLU A 278 11.06 -29.63 -11.11
CA GLU A 278 9.85 -29.25 -10.37
C GLU A 278 9.99 -27.84 -9.78
N ARG A 279 11.14 -27.51 -9.17
CA ARG A 279 11.44 -26.15 -8.67
C ARG A 279 11.38 -25.12 -9.79
N ALA A 280 11.94 -25.40 -10.96
CA ALA A 280 11.89 -24.48 -12.10
C ALA A 280 10.46 -24.26 -12.63
N THR A 281 9.62 -25.29 -12.58
CA THR A 281 8.21 -25.20 -12.98
C THR A 281 7.40 -24.40 -11.96
N LEU A 282 7.57 -24.69 -10.67
CA LEU A 282 6.94 -23.95 -9.58
C LEU A 282 7.33 -22.47 -9.58
N ARG A 283 8.60 -22.16 -9.81
CA ARG A 283 9.09 -20.77 -9.89
C ARG A 283 8.43 -19.99 -11.03
N ARG A 284 8.30 -20.61 -12.21
CA ARG A 284 7.58 -20.01 -13.35
C ARG A 284 6.09 -19.83 -13.05
N ALA A 285 5.46 -20.84 -12.47
CA ALA A 285 4.05 -20.78 -12.10
C ALA A 285 3.77 -19.64 -11.11
N LEU A 286 4.58 -19.53 -10.05
CA LEU A 286 4.50 -18.44 -9.09
C LEU A 286 4.68 -17.07 -9.77
N GLY A 287 5.73 -16.89 -10.58
CA GLY A 287 5.97 -15.63 -11.29
C GLY A 287 4.77 -15.23 -12.16
N HIS A 288 4.24 -16.14 -12.97
CA HIS A 288 3.07 -15.87 -13.80
C HIS A 288 1.79 -15.58 -13.01
N ALA A 289 1.59 -16.25 -11.87
CA ALA A 289 0.43 -16.01 -11.01
C ALA A 289 0.49 -14.62 -10.37
N ILE A 290 1.66 -14.22 -9.86
CA ILE A 290 1.86 -12.88 -9.28
C ILE A 290 1.74 -11.79 -10.35
N ASP A 291 2.37 -11.96 -11.50
CA ASP A 291 2.23 -11.00 -12.63
C ASP A 291 0.76 -10.82 -13.05
N ARG A 292 -0.04 -11.90 -12.99
CA ARG A 292 -1.48 -11.83 -13.29
C ARG A 292 -2.23 -11.05 -12.23
N LEU A 293 -2.03 -11.35 -10.94
CA LEU A 293 -2.63 -10.60 -9.84
C LEU A 293 -2.27 -9.13 -9.85
N GLU A 294 -1.01 -8.78 -10.16
CA GLU A 294 -0.58 -7.38 -10.29
C GLU A 294 -1.30 -6.67 -11.44
N ARG A 295 -1.45 -7.34 -12.59
CA ARG A 295 -2.21 -6.81 -13.73
C ARG A 295 -3.67 -6.59 -13.36
N ASP A 296 -4.31 -7.58 -12.76
CA ASP A 296 -5.73 -7.53 -12.41
C ASP A 296 -5.98 -6.46 -11.34
N THR A 297 -5.08 -6.34 -10.35
CA THR A 297 -5.06 -5.23 -9.37
C THR A 297 -4.92 -3.87 -10.05
N GLY A 298 -4.08 -3.77 -11.09
CA GLY A 298 -3.96 -2.57 -11.92
C GLY A 298 -5.27 -2.21 -12.63
N LEU A 299 -5.97 -3.20 -13.20
CA LEU A 299 -7.26 -3.01 -13.87
C LEU A 299 -8.39 -2.67 -12.89
N LEU A 300 -8.39 -3.22 -11.68
CA LEU A 300 -9.32 -2.84 -10.62
C LEU A 300 -9.22 -1.34 -10.30
N ARG A 301 -8.01 -0.78 -10.29
CA ARG A 301 -7.80 0.67 -10.11
C ARG A 301 -8.39 1.51 -11.26
N LEU A 302 -8.61 0.90 -12.42
CA LEU A 302 -9.26 1.48 -13.59
C LEU A 302 -10.77 1.14 -13.66
N ASN A 303 -11.38 0.77 -12.53
CA ASN A 303 -12.79 0.40 -12.41
C ASN A 303 -13.21 -0.86 -13.20
N LEU A 304 -12.30 -1.82 -13.39
CA LEU A 304 -12.72 -3.17 -13.75
C LEU A 304 -13.59 -3.76 -12.63
N ASN A 305 -14.58 -4.57 -13.03
CA ASN A 305 -15.39 -5.33 -12.09
C ASN A 305 -14.56 -6.39 -11.35
N GLU A 306 -14.72 -6.47 -10.04
CA GLU A 306 -13.98 -7.35 -9.13
C GLU A 306 -14.18 -8.83 -9.40
N LEU A 307 -15.39 -9.25 -9.79
CA LEU A 307 -15.66 -10.65 -10.13
C LEU A 307 -15.00 -11.03 -11.44
N ALA A 308 -15.02 -10.14 -12.43
CA ALA A 308 -14.34 -10.36 -13.70
C ALA A 308 -12.82 -10.47 -13.52
N ALA A 309 -12.23 -9.61 -12.68
CA ALA A 309 -10.81 -9.68 -12.34
C ALA A 309 -10.45 -11.00 -11.63
N LEU A 310 -11.28 -11.43 -10.67
CA LEU A 310 -11.03 -12.67 -9.93
C LEU A 310 -11.22 -13.91 -10.80
N GLU A 311 -12.28 -13.93 -11.61
CA GLU A 311 -12.54 -15.02 -12.55
C GLU A 311 -11.37 -15.18 -13.52
N ASP A 312 -10.90 -14.09 -14.12
CA ASP A 312 -9.77 -14.09 -15.03
C ASP A 312 -8.49 -14.63 -14.36
N PHE A 313 -8.23 -14.24 -13.12
CA PHE A 313 -7.12 -14.77 -12.33
C PHE A 313 -7.26 -16.28 -12.06
N LEU A 314 -8.43 -16.74 -11.59
CA LEU A 314 -8.65 -18.15 -11.24
C LEU A 314 -8.62 -19.06 -12.46
N LEU A 315 -9.24 -18.66 -13.57
CA LEU A 315 -9.18 -19.39 -14.83
C LEU A 315 -7.74 -19.43 -15.38
N SER A 316 -6.99 -18.34 -15.25
CA SER A 316 -5.57 -18.32 -15.59
C SER A 316 -4.76 -19.26 -14.70
N SER A 317 -5.08 -19.31 -13.40
CA SER A 317 -4.42 -20.17 -12.43
C SER A 317 -4.59 -21.65 -12.76
N LEU A 318 -5.75 -22.08 -13.27
CA LEU A 318 -5.94 -23.44 -13.79
C LEU A 318 -4.87 -23.80 -14.83
N ARG A 319 -4.53 -22.87 -15.73
CA ARG A 319 -3.53 -23.08 -16.78
C ARG A 319 -2.09 -22.94 -16.27
N ILE A 320 -1.85 -22.03 -15.33
CA ILE A 320 -0.53 -21.73 -14.79
C ILE A 320 -0.03 -22.88 -13.90
N TRP A 321 -0.92 -23.44 -13.08
CA TRP A 321 -0.58 -24.41 -12.05
C TRP A 321 -0.79 -25.87 -12.48
N ALA A 322 -1.60 -26.14 -13.51
CA ALA A 322 -1.74 -27.50 -14.03
C ALA A 322 -0.39 -27.97 -14.61
N LYS A 323 0.19 -29.01 -14.00
CA LYS A 323 1.30 -29.77 -14.58
C LYS A 323 0.87 -30.31 -15.96
N ARG A 324 1.60 -29.92 -17.01
CA ARG A 324 1.55 -30.60 -18.32
C ARG A 324 2.53 -31.74 -18.35
#